data_AF-A0A518H3V8-F1
#
_entry.id   AF-A0A518H3V8-F1
#
_cell.length_a   1.000
_cell.length_b   1.000
_cell.length_c   1.000
_cell.angle_alpha   90.00
_cell.angle_beta   90.00
_cell.angle_gamma   90.00
#
_symmetry.space_group_name_H-M   'P 1'
#
loop_
_entity.id
_entity.type
_entity.pdbx_description
1 polymer ?
#
loop_
_entity_poly.entity_id
_entity_poly.type
_entity_poly.pdbx_seq_one_letter_code
_entity_poly.pdbx_strand_id
1 'polypeptide(L)'
;MRYLISARVRPGKRAELLTALEDGSFGAGFPYGDLGAVLRRGRVDASGAIRWVEVCYCRESYGVAMEEELPYLEAYLTDIVVADARSPARCEGYPACNDCDCTRKVRFEGKPLVEHLRRTVAESGEVSGAGRPTRWLGWRGRVTPEEAGRNRASGRNPE
;
A
#
# COMPACT_ATOMS: atom_id res chain seq x y z
N MET A 1 -13.73 0.90 -2.84
CA MET A 1 -13.56 -0.12 -1.79
C MET A 1 -12.43 0.26 -0.84
N ARG A 2 -12.30 -0.41 0.31
CA ARG A 2 -11.21 -0.17 1.27
C ARG A 2 -10.32 -1.40 1.43
N TYR A 3 -9.01 -1.17 1.44
CA TYR A 3 -7.99 -2.22 1.55
C TYR A 3 -7.08 -1.96 2.72
N LEU A 4 -6.69 -3.03 3.42
CA LEU A 4 -5.63 -3.01 4.41
C LEU A 4 -4.33 -3.27 3.66
N ILE A 5 -3.46 -2.26 3.62
CA ILE A 5 -2.18 -2.35 2.94
C ILE A 5 -1.08 -2.55 3.97
N SER A 6 -0.13 -3.43 3.67
CA SER A 6 1.15 -3.54 4.35
C SER A 6 2.27 -3.42 3.33
N ALA A 7 3.35 -2.72 3.63
CA ALA A 7 4.52 -2.62 2.76
C ALA A 7 5.80 -2.35 3.54
N ARG A 8 6.94 -2.36 2.86
CA ARG A 8 8.23 -1.90 3.36
C ARG A 8 8.76 -0.82 2.45
N VAL A 9 9.53 0.13 3.00
CA VAL A 9 10.28 1.07 2.16
C VAL A 9 11.37 0.30 1.45
N ARG A 10 11.50 0.50 0.14
CA ARG A 10 12.62 -0.05 -0.63
C ARG A 10 13.95 0.43 -0.04
N PRO A 11 14.97 -0.44 0.00
CA PRO A 11 16.32 0.00 0.28
C PRO A 11 16.75 1.18 -0.59
N GLY A 12 17.46 2.15 -0.01
CA GLY A 12 17.89 3.39 -0.69
C GLY A 12 16.80 4.42 -0.96
N LYS A 13 15.51 4.08 -0.76
CA LYS A 13 14.38 5.00 -1.05
C LYS A 13 13.87 5.78 0.16
N ARG A 14 14.45 5.61 1.35
CA ARG A 14 13.95 6.25 2.58
C ARG A 14 14.00 7.77 2.54
N ALA A 15 15.14 8.34 2.12
CA ALA A 15 15.31 9.79 2.03
C ALA A 15 14.41 10.38 0.94
N GLU A 16 14.38 9.75 -0.24
CA GLU A 16 13.55 10.18 -1.37
C GLU A 16 12.05 10.12 -1.02
N LEU A 17 11.60 9.04 -0.38
CA LEU A 17 10.22 8.90 0.09
C LEU A 17 9.88 9.96 1.14
N LEU A 18 10.80 10.24 2.09
CA LEU A 18 10.59 11.26 3.09
C LEU A 18 10.36 12.64 2.44
N THR A 19 11.26 13.05 1.54
CA THR A 19 11.14 14.30 0.79
C THR A 19 9.80 14.36 0.06
N ALA A 20 9.45 13.32 -0.70
CA ALA A 20 8.23 13.29 -1.49
C ALA A 20 6.94 13.39 -0.65
N LEU A 21 6.94 12.84 0.57
CA LEU A 21 5.81 12.95 1.49
C LEU A 21 5.74 14.33 2.18
N GLU A 22 6.87 14.97 2.42
CA GLU A 22 6.95 16.29 3.06
C GLU A 22 6.62 17.43 2.11
N ASP A 23 7.12 17.39 0.88
CA ASP A 23 6.85 18.40 -0.15
C ASP A 23 5.53 18.17 -0.91
N GLY A 24 4.90 17.01 -0.73
CA GLY A 24 3.64 16.65 -1.38
C GLY A 24 3.78 16.18 -2.82
N SER A 25 5.00 15.87 -3.29
CA SER A 25 5.24 15.33 -4.63
C SER A 25 4.97 13.83 -4.75
N PHE A 26 4.80 13.11 -3.63
CA PHE A 26 4.40 11.71 -3.66
C PHE A 26 3.04 11.54 -4.34
N GLY A 27 3.02 10.78 -5.45
CA GLY A 27 1.81 10.59 -6.24
C GLY A 27 1.53 11.71 -7.24
N ALA A 28 2.49 12.61 -7.51
CA ALA A 28 2.33 13.65 -8.53
C ALA A 28 1.93 13.04 -9.88
N GLY A 29 0.83 13.53 -10.45
CA GLY A 29 0.23 12.99 -11.68
C GLY A 29 -0.87 11.95 -11.46
N PHE A 30 -1.11 11.51 -10.22
CA PHE A 30 -2.24 10.63 -9.89
C PHE A 30 -3.58 11.39 -9.96
N PRO A 31 -4.56 10.94 -10.75
CA PRO A 31 -5.76 11.72 -11.03
C PRO A 31 -6.88 11.62 -9.97
N TYR A 32 -6.84 10.65 -9.05
CA TYR A 32 -8.00 10.30 -8.20
C TYR A 32 -7.83 10.60 -6.71
N GLY A 33 -6.92 11.52 -6.33
CA GLY A 33 -6.78 11.98 -4.95
C GLY A 33 -5.33 12.28 -4.56
N ASP A 34 -5.07 12.34 -3.26
CA ASP A 34 -3.75 12.57 -2.68
C ASP A 34 -3.22 11.29 -2.00
N LEU A 35 -2.46 10.50 -2.77
CA LEU A 35 -1.82 9.27 -2.28
C LEU A 35 -0.87 9.57 -1.11
N GLY A 36 -0.20 10.72 -1.12
CA GLY A 36 0.74 11.13 -0.08
C GLY A 36 0.03 11.40 1.25
N ALA A 37 -1.13 12.06 1.24
CA ALA A 37 -1.96 12.27 2.44
C ALA A 37 -2.46 10.96 3.04
N VAL A 38 -2.78 9.96 2.22
CA VAL A 38 -3.20 8.65 2.71
C VAL A 38 -2.00 7.88 3.29
N LEU A 39 -0.89 7.77 2.55
CA LEU A 39 0.29 7.04 2.98
C LEU A 39 0.92 7.63 4.25
N ARG A 40 0.92 8.96 4.42
CA ARG A 40 1.40 9.64 5.65
C ARG A 40 0.67 9.20 6.92
N ARG A 41 -0.56 8.69 6.82
CA ARG A 41 -1.32 8.14 7.96
C ARG A 41 -0.85 6.74 8.37
N GLY A 42 0.05 6.14 7.60
CA GLY A 42 0.61 4.82 7.86
C GLY A 42 1.38 4.74 9.17
N ARG A 43 1.34 3.56 9.77
CA ARG A 43 2.07 3.21 11.00
C ARG A 43 3.11 2.16 10.71
N VAL A 44 4.31 2.33 11.25
CA VAL A 44 5.44 1.41 11.09
C VAL A 44 5.59 0.59 12.36
N ASP A 45 5.44 -0.72 12.23
CA ASP A 45 5.58 -1.66 13.33
C ASP A 45 7.05 -1.94 13.68
N ALA A 46 7.27 -2.76 14.72
CA ALA A 46 8.60 -3.15 15.17
C ALA A 46 9.41 -3.93 14.11
N SER A 47 8.74 -4.56 13.15
CA SER A 47 9.41 -5.26 12.05
C SER A 47 9.82 -4.32 10.91
N GLY A 48 9.41 -3.05 10.96
CA GLY A 48 9.63 -2.08 9.87
C GLY A 48 8.56 -2.13 8.77
N ALA A 49 7.45 -2.83 8.98
CA ALA A 49 6.35 -2.85 8.02
C ALA A 49 5.43 -1.64 8.25
N ILE A 50 5.15 -0.90 7.18
CA ILE A 50 4.19 0.19 7.13
C ILE A 50 2.80 -0.42 6.91
N ARG A 51 1.80 -0.02 7.70
CA ARG A 51 0.40 -0.38 7.49
C ARG A 51 -0.51 0.83 7.43
N TRP A 52 -1.44 0.82 6.47
CA TRP A 52 -2.45 1.85 6.30
C TRP A 52 -3.73 1.28 5.65
N VAL A 53 -4.77 2.11 5.61
CA VAL A 53 -5.99 1.82 4.85
C VAL A 53 -5.95 2.63 3.57
N GLU A 54 -6.15 1.97 2.43
CA GLU A 54 -6.32 2.64 1.15
C GLU A 54 -7.76 2.57 0.65
N VAL A 55 -8.24 3.62 -0.02
CA VAL A 55 -9.52 3.63 -0.72
C VAL A 55 -9.25 3.54 -2.21
N CYS A 56 -9.72 2.48 -2.84
CA CYS A 56 -9.49 2.24 -4.27
C CYS A 56 -10.71 1.54 -4.90
N TYR A 57 -10.99 1.89 -6.15
CA TYR A 57 -12.13 1.38 -6.93
C TYR A 57 -11.70 0.54 -8.15
N CYS A 58 -10.39 0.36 -8.35
CA CYS A 58 -9.82 -0.33 -9.51
C CYS A 58 -10.41 -1.72 -9.74
N ARG A 59 -10.77 -2.48 -8.69
CA ARG A 59 -11.33 -3.81 -8.89
C ARG A 59 -12.66 -3.80 -9.65
N GLU A 60 -13.47 -2.76 -9.50
CA GLU A 60 -14.76 -2.62 -10.20
C GLU A 60 -14.55 -2.35 -11.71
N SER A 61 -13.45 -1.70 -12.07
CA SER A 61 -13.12 -1.34 -13.46
C SER A 61 -12.20 -2.36 -14.17
N TYR A 62 -11.24 -2.93 -13.44
CA TYR A 62 -10.12 -3.71 -13.99
C TYR A 62 -10.09 -5.16 -13.48
N GLY A 63 -10.98 -5.55 -12.56
CA GLY A 63 -10.96 -6.88 -11.93
C GLY A 63 -9.82 -7.09 -10.91
N VAL A 64 -8.97 -6.08 -10.70
CA VAL A 64 -7.83 -6.11 -9.77
C VAL A 64 -7.79 -4.86 -8.90
N ALA A 65 -7.61 -5.05 -7.59
CA ALA A 65 -7.45 -3.95 -6.66
C ALA A 65 -6.09 -3.24 -6.82
N MET A 66 -6.07 -1.93 -6.55
CA MET A 66 -4.86 -1.10 -6.49
C MET A 66 -4.13 -0.89 -7.83
N GLU A 67 -4.78 -1.14 -8.97
CA GLU A 67 -4.14 -1.10 -10.28
C GLU A 67 -3.43 0.21 -10.58
N GLU A 68 -4.07 1.33 -10.26
CA GLU A 68 -3.61 2.66 -10.64
C GLU A 68 -2.69 3.28 -9.57
N GLU A 69 -2.86 2.89 -8.30
CA GLU A 69 -2.05 3.36 -7.18
C GLU A 69 -0.70 2.62 -7.10
N LEU A 70 -0.66 1.34 -7.51
CA LEU A 70 0.53 0.51 -7.36
C LEU A 70 1.79 1.07 -8.04
N PRO A 71 1.76 1.61 -9.27
CA PRO A 71 2.96 2.18 -9.88
C PRO A 71 3.64 3.26 -9.03
N TYR A 72 2.84 4.11 -8.36
CA TYR A 72 3.34 5.16 -7.47
C TYR A 72 3.88 4.57 -6.16
N LEU A 73 3.18 3.59 -5.60
CA LEU A 73 3.62 2.90 -4.38
C LEU A 73 4.91 2.11 -4.64
N GLU A 74 4.98 1.35 -5.73
CA GLU A 74 6.10 0.48 -6.09
C GLU A 74 7.38 1.25 -6.43
N ALA A 75 7.32 2.54 -6.75
CA ALA A 75 8.51 3.37 -6.91
C ALA A 75 9.33 3.51 -5.61
N TYR A 76 8.65 3.46 -4.46
CA TYR A 76 9.26 3.67 -3.13
C TYR A 76 9.12 2.47 -2.20
N LEU A 77 8.12 1.64 -2.42
CA LEU A 77 7.71 0.56 -1.53
C LEU A 77 7.89 -0.79 -2.18
N THR A 78 8.01 -1.80 -1.34
CA THR A 78 8.17 -3.20 -1.70
C THR A 78 7.47 -4.08 -0.68
N ASP A 79 7.38 -5.38 -0.94
CA ASP A 79 6.65 -6.32 -0.11
C ASP A 79 5.20 -5.86 0.12
N ILE A 80 4.60 -5.23 -0.89
CA ILE A 80 3.25 -4.68 -0.79
C ILE A 80 2.27 -5.84 -0.70
N VAL A 81 1.43 -5.82 0.33
CA VAL A 81 0.37 -6.79 0.56
C VAL A 81 -0.96 -6.05 0.54
N VAL A 82 -1.86 -6.46 -0.36
CA VAL A 82 -3.20 -5.91 -0.51
C VAL A 82 -4.23 -6.90 0.03
N ALA A 83 -4.91 -6.54 1.12
CA ALA A 83 -6.00 -7.32 1.69
C ALA A 83 -7.30 -6.52 1.73
N ASP A 84 -8.43 -7.19 1.55
CA ASP A 84 -9.73 -6.55 1.67
C ASP A 84 -10.00 -6.15 3.13
N ALA A 85 -10.42 -4.91 3.38
CA ALA A 85 -10.80 -4.48 4.72
C ALA A 85 -12.13 -5.10 5.18
N ARG A 86 -12.94 -5.57 4.23
CA ARG A 86 -14.23 -6.23 4.48
C ARG A 86 -14.53 -7.21 3.36
N SER A 87 -15.40 -8.18 3.63
CA SER A 87 -15.90 -9.11 2.62
C SER A 87 -16.44 -8.37 1.37
N PRO A 88 -15.91 -8.64 0.16
CA PRO A 88 -16.44 -8.08 -1.09
C PRO A 88 -17.92 -8.42 -1.29
N ALA A 89 -18.36 -9.61 -0.90
CA ALA A 89 -19.78 -10.01 -0.96
C ALA A 89 -20.72 -9.17 -0.06
N ARG A 90 -20.16 -8.37 0.86
CA ARG A 90 -20.94 -7.43 1.68
C ARG A 90 -20.66 -5.98 1.28
N CYS A 91 -19.75 -5.75 0.32
CA CYS A 91 -19.31 -4.44 -0.11
C CYS A 91 -20.02 -3.99 -1.36
N GLU A 92 -20.82 -2.94 -1.22
CA GLU A 92 -21.57 -2.32 -2.33
C GLU A 92 -20.68 -1.53 -3.30
N GLY A 93 -19.39 -1.35 -2.99
CA GLY A 93 -18.47 -0.66 -3.90
C GLY A 93 -18.77 0.83 -4.03
N TYR A 94 -18.41 1.42 -5.17
CA TYR A 94 -18.74 2.82 -5.48
C TYR A 94 -20.24 2.94 -5.86
N PRO A 95 -20.95 4.00 -5.44
CA PRO A 95 -20.51 5.14 -4.64
C PRO A 95 -20.63 4.95 -3.11
N ALA A 96 -21.34 3.92 -2.65
CA ALA A 96 -21.65 3.69 -1.23
C ALA A 96 -20.40 3.63 -0.32
N CYS A 97 -19.26 3.22 -0.87
CA CYS A 97 -18.00 3.16 -0.15
C CYS A 97 -17.44 4.55 0.22
N ASN A 98 -17.79 5.66 -0.44
CA ASN A 98 -17.27 6.99 -0.11
C ASN A 98 -17.54 7.35 1.36
N ASP A 99 -18.76 7.11 1.83
CA ASP A 99 -19.19 7.45 3.20
C ASP A 99 -19.19 6.25 4.17
N CYS A 100 -18.78 5.08 3.71
CA CYS A 100 -18.76 3.87 4.53
C CYS A 100 -17.67 3.94 5.63
N ASP A 101 -18.01 3.51 6.84
CA ASP A 101 -17.11 3.53 8.01
C ASP A 101 -16.53 2.15 8.36
N CYS A 102 -16.47 1.22 7.39
CA CYS A 102 -16.07 -0.17 7.62
C CYS A 102 -14.66 -0.34 8.23
N THR A 103 -13.82 0.69 8.15
CA THR A 103 -12.48 0.73 8.76
C THR A 103 -12.39 1.57 10.03
N ARG A 104 -13.52 2.07 10.58
CA ARG A 104 -13.57 2.92 11.79
C ARG A 104 -12.87 2.30 12.99
N LYS A 105 -12.90 0.97 13.12
CA LYS A 105 -12.28 0.20 14.21
C LYS A 105 -10.87 -0.30 13.88
N VAL A 106 -10.38 -0.10 12.65
CA VAL A 106 -9.03 -0.52 12.26
C VAL A 106 -8.01 0.36 12.98
N ARG A 107 -7.07 -0.29 13.66
CA ARG A 107 -5.93 0.35 14.32
C ARG A 107 -4.67 -0.41 13.93
N PHE A 108 -3.62 0.32 13.60
CA PHE A 108 -2.30 -0.24 13.34
C PHE A 108 -1.37 0.17 14.47
N GLU A 109 -0.66 -0.80 15.02
CA GLU A 109 0.39 -0.59 16.02
C GLU A 109 1.60 0.14 15.40
N GLY A 110 2.40 0.77 16.24
CA GLY A 110 3.69 1.34 15.85
C GLY A 110 3.70 2.86 15.66
N LYS A 111 4.81 3.34 15.10
CA LYS A 111 5.15 4.77 15.02
C LYS A 111 4.62 5.40 13.73
N PRO A 112 4.29 6.70 13.70
CA PRO A 112 3.94 7.40 12.47
C PRO A 112 5.02 7.24 11.39
N LEU A 113 4.62 7.02 10.14
CA LEU A 113 5.54 6.80 9.01
C LEU A 113 6.60 7.90 8.88
N VAL A 114 6.16 9.16 8.85
CA VAL A 114 7.07 10.30 8.64
C VAL A 114 8.10 10.42 9.77
N GLU A 115 7.69 10.19 11.02
CA GLU A 115 8.60 10.18 12.16
C GLU A 115 9.62 9.03 12.06
N HIS A 116 9.17 7.84 11.66
CA HIS A 116 10.04 6.70 11.44
C HIS A 116 11.07 6.97 10.32
N LEU A 117 10.64 7.58 9.21
CA LEU A 117 11.53 7.94 8.10
C LEU A 117 12.59 8.95 8.54
N ARG A 118 12.20 10.05 9.20
CA ARG A 118 13.15 11.05 9.70
C ARG A 118 14.22 10.43 10.59
N ARG A 119 13.81 9.57 11.51
CA ARG A 119 14.74 8.88 12.41
C ARG A 119 15.68 7.94 11.64
N THR A 120 15.14 7.08 10.77
CA THR A 120 15.93 6.07 10.06
C THR A 120 16.84 6.64 8.97
N VAL A 121 16.51 7.80 8.40
CA VAL A 121 17.42 8.55 7.52
C VAL A 121 18.59 9.13 8.30
N ALA A 122 18.37 9.57 9.55
CA ALA A 122 19.44 10.06 10.42
C ALA A 122 20.34 8.93 10.98
N GLU A 123 19.79 7.73 11.19
CA GLU A 123 20.45 6.63 11.90
C GLU A 123 21.20 5.62 11.00
N SER A 124 21.01 5.60 9.69
CA SER A 124 21.46 4.46 8.85
C SER A 124 22.26 4.82 7.61
N GLY A 125 23.37 4.09 7.42
CA GLY A 125 23.92 3.70 6.12
C GLY A 125 23.08 2.58 5.47
N GLU A 126 23.17 2.47 4.16
CA GLU A 126 22.25 1.69 3.33
C GLU A 126 22.53 0.18 3.37
N VAL A 127 21.49 -0.62 3.59
CA VAL A 127 21.55 -2.07 3.39
C VAL A 127 20.92 -2.37 2.05
N SER A 128 21.71 -2.84 1.08
CA SER A 128 21.21 -3.23 -0.23
C SER A 128 20.37 -4.51 -0.15
N GLY A 129 19.30 -4.57 -0.93
CA GLY A 129 18.45 -5.75 -1.03
C GLY A 129 17.32 -5.53 -2.04
N ALA A 130 17.06 -6.54 -2.87
CA ALA A 130 15.88 -6.55 -3.70
C ALA A 130 14.66 -6.86 -2.82
N GLY A 131 13.71 -5.94 -2.77
CA GLY A 131 12.45 -6.20 -2.09
C GLY A 131 11.54 -7.13 -2.90
N ARG A 132 10.49 -7.66 -2.26
CA ARG A 132 9.60 -8.64 -2.90
C ARG A 132 8.49 -7.96 -3.71
N PRO A 133 7.95 -8.63 -4.73
CA PRO A 133 6.83 -8.10 -5.51
C PRO A 133 5.53 -8.05 -4.70
N THR A 134 4.59 -7.25 -5.20
CA THR A 134 3.24 -7.07 -4.65
C THR A 134 2.48 -8.40 -4.59
N ARG A 135 1.67 -8.58 -3.54
CA ARG A 135 0.82 -9.75 -3.33
C ARG A 135 -0.59 -9.34 -2.92
N TRP A 136 -1.59 -9.92 -3.56
CA TRP A 136 -2.99 -9.80 -3.17
C TRP A 136 -3.38 -10.99 -2.29
N LEU A 137 -3.94 -10.72 -1.11
CA LEU A 137 -4.52 -11.74 -0.22
C LEU A 137 -6.05 -11.71 -0.24
N GLY A 138 -6.63 -10.61 -0.73
CA GLY A 138 -8.06 -10.40 -0.79
C GLY A 138 -8.75 -10.59 0.58
N TRP A 139 -9.94 -11.18 0.59
CA TRP A 139 -10.68 -11.43 1.84
C TRP A 139 -10.48 -12.86 2.32
N ARG A 140 -9.82 -13.01 3.48
CA ARG A 140 -9.50 -14.31 4.09
C ARG A 140 -8.80 -15.27 3.12
N GLY A 141 -7.88 -14.74 2.30
CA GLY A 141 -7.11 -15.52 1.34
C GLY A 141 -7.82 -15.78 0.00
N ARG A 142 -9.02 -15.21 -0.20
CA ARG A 142 -9.75 -15.31 -1.48
C ARG A 142 -9.51 -14.07 -2.31
N VAL A 143 -9.01 -14.28 -3.52
CA VAL A 143 -8.67 -13.25 -4.52
C VAL A 143 -9.43 -13.47 -5.83
N THR A 144 -9.51 -12.45 -6.67
CA THR A 144 -10.06 -12.57 -8.03
C THR A 144 -9.14 -13.41 -8.93
N PRO A 145 -9.64 -13.94 -10.07
CA PRO A 145 -8.79 -14.62 -11.06
C PRO A 145 -7.61 -13.75 -11.55
N GLU A 146 -7.84 -12.45 -11.74
CA GLU A 146 -6.85 -11.46 -12.17
C GLU A 146 -5.76 -11.26 -11.11
N GLU A 147 -6.17 -11.05 -9.85
CA GLU A 147 -5.27 -10.95 -8.70
C GLU A 147 -4.44 -12.24 -8.50
N ALA A 148 -5.09 -13.40 -8.65
CA ALA A 148 -4.40 -14.70 -8.61
C ALA A 148 -3.39 -14.85 -9.76
N GLY A 149 -3.73 -14.36 -10.95
CA GLY A 149 -2.84 -14.30 -12.12
C GLY A 149 -1.58 -13.51 -11.83
N ARG A 150 -1.73 -12.31 -11.25
CA ARG A 150 -0.60 -11.45 -10.87
C ARG A 150 0.27 -12.07 -9.80
N ASN A 151 -0.33 -12.61 -8.74
CA ASN A 151 0.41 -13.36 -7.70
C ASN A 151 1.30 -14.47 -8.30
N ARG A 152 0.81 -15.20 -9.31
CA ARG A 152 1.59 -16.24 -10.01
C ARG A 152 2.68 -15.68 -10.91
N ALA A 153 2.45 -14.54 -11.56
CA ALA A 153 3.46 -13.88 -12.39
C ALA A 153 4.61 -13.36 -11.52
N SER A 154 4.28 -12.72 -10.38
CA SER A 154 5.24 -12.21 -9.39
C SER A 154 6.03 -13.32 -8.67
N GLY A 155 5.53 -14.55 -8.64
CA GLY A 155 6.22 -15.69 -8.06
C GLY A 155 7.23 -16.38 -8.99
N ARG A 156 7.25 -16.03 -10.28
CA ARG A 156 8.25 -16.51 -11.23
C ARG A 156 9.42 -15.53 -11.22
N ASN A 157 10.59 -15.99 -10.78
CA ASN A 157 11.83 -15.30 -11.13
C ASN A 157 11.90 -15.25 -12.67
N PRO A 158 12.21 -14.12 -13.31
CA PRO A 158 12.77 -14.19 -14.64
C PRO A 158 14.06 -15.02 -14.53
N GLU A 159 14.12 -16.13 -15.25
CA GLU A 159 15.37 -16.88 -15.47
C GLU A 159 16.40 -16.00 -16.17
#